data_AF-A0AB35HF87-F1
#
_entry.id   AF-A0AB35HF87-F1
#
_cell.length_a   1.000
_cell.length_b   1.000
_cell.length_c   1.000
_cell.angle_alpha   90.00
_cell.angle_beta   90.00
_cell.angle_gamma   90.00
#
_symmetry.space_group_name_H-M   'P 1'
#
loop_
_entity.id
_entity.type
_entity.pdbx_description
1 polymer ?
#
loop_
_entity_poly.entity_id
_entity_poly.type
_entity_poly.pdbx_seq_one_letter_code
_entity_poly.pdbx_strand_id
1 'polypeptide(L)'
;MLLVLLCVCSVVLGGCTSSRITLFDGDPYTPNDVKEMVEERFSAYNPRLVLQSSRVVSTKPNKHNEYTFLDENNGFVFTTSVYVKTPELPIPGGQRVTKAEYRYADTYLNHLNSEVALLATKYRFHIANDEERKALISAKLMRPDGNSTAPLFDEGDFVFLNQTSNGAGVVGMLRDIYSLYKPNGDETLVSSVYGRKVSFYYLPNGETDKSKALYLISFKIRGREDWRDTLMSGVGYQDKSSEQIERDIITVVDREIQQAVRGK
;
A
#
# COMPACT_ATOMS: atom_id res chain seq x y z
N MET A 1 10.81 31.50 -54.35
CA MET A 1 10.25 30.18 -54.01
C MET A 1 11.16 29.58 -52.94
N LEU A 2 10.80 29.74 -51.66
CA LEU A 2 11.65 29.43 -50.51
C LEU A 2 11.37 27.99 -50.07
N LEU A 3 12.40 27.14 -50.14
CA LEU A 3 12.34 25.72 -49.77
C LEU A 3 12.45 25.60 -48.24
N VAL A 4 11.35 25.29 -47.56
CA VAL A 4 11.36 25.03 -46.12
C VAL A 4 11.79 23.58 -45.90
N LEU A 5 13.02 23.39 -45.44
CA LEU A 5 13.55 22.10 -45.01
C LEU A 5 12.86 21.72 -43.69
N LEU A 6 11.88 20.83 -43.75
CA LEU A 6 11.32 20.16 -42.58
C LEU A 6 12.42 19.31 -41.93
N CYS A 7 12.94 19.78 -40.80
CA CYS A 7 13.87 19.04 -39.97
C CYS A 7 13.10 17.88 -39.31
N VAL A 8 13.17 16.69 -39.94
CA VAL A 8 12.69 15.44 -39.36
C VAL A 8 13.69 15.05 -38.28
N CYS A 9 13.39 15.38 -37.02
CA CYS A 9 14.12 14.87 -35.87
C CYS A 9 13.91 13.36 -35.78
N SER A 10 14.79 12.61 -36.43
CA SER A 10 14.99 11.18 -36.21
C SER A 10 15.70 11.02 -34.87
N VAL A 11 14.92 10.92 -33.79
CA VAL A 11 15.44 10.50 -32.48
C VAL A 11 15.50 8.98 -32.52
N VAL A 12 16.64 8.44 -32.93
CA VAL A 12 16.95 7.00 -32.84
C VAL A 12 18.10 6.87 -31.85
N LEU A 13 17.89 5.99 -30.86
CA LEU A 13 18.77 5.52 -29.77
C LEU A 13 18.77 6.35 -28.48
N GLY A 14 17.81 5.99 -27.60
CA GLY A 14 17.74 6.39 -26.19
C GLY A 14 16.31 6.29 -25.69
N GLY A 15 16.00 5.26 -24.88
CA GLY A 15 14.70 4.91 -24.28
C GLY A 15 13.55 5.91 -24.52
N CYS A 16 12.68 5.61 -25.48
CA CYS A 16 11.45 6.36 -25.65
C CYS A 16 10.49 5.95 -24.53
N THR A 17 10.38 6.79 -23.50
CA THR A 17 9.22 6.72 -22.61
C THR A 17 7.96 6.77 -23.46
N SER A 18 7.15 5.71 -23.42
CA SER A 18 5.96 5.63 -24.24
C SER A 18 5.02 6.81 -23.92
N SER A 19 4.73 7.62 -24.93
CA SER A 19 3.96 8.84 -24.77
C SER A 19 2.63 8.57 -24.06
N ARG A 20 2.33 9.38 -23.04
CA ARG A 20 1.04 9.33 -22.32
C ARG A 20 -0.15 9.70 -23.21
N ILE A 21 0.09 10.43 -24.31
CA ILE A 21 -0.93 10.86 -25.29
C ILE A 21 -0.84 10.01 -26.56
N THR A 22 -2.00 9.66 -27.10
CA THR A 22 -2.18 8.83 -28.29
C THR A 22 -3.39 9.30 -29.12
N LEU A 23 -3.71 8.64 -30.23
CA LEU A 23 -4.96 8.84 -30.95
C LEU A 23 -6.15 8.26 -30.16
N PHE A 24 -7.38 8.73 -30.43
CA PHE A 24 -8.58 8.21 -29.72
C PHE A 24 -8.75 6.69 -29.84
N ASP A 25 -8.32 6.11 -30.96
CA ASP A 25 -8.32 4.67 -31.25
C ASP A 25 -6.92 4.03 -31.16
N GLY A 26 -5.94 4.79 -30.66
CA GLY A 26 -4.58 4.32 -30.46
C GLY A 26 -4.51 3.20 -29.42
N ASP A 27 -3.40 2.47 -29.42
CA ASP A 27 -3.22 1.35 -28.50
C ASP A 27 -2.90 1.82 -27.07
N PRO A 28 -3.36 1.08 -26.04
CA PRO A 28 -2.93 1.31 -24.66
C PRO A 28 -1.44 0.98 -24.50
N TYR A 29 -0.90 1.17 -23.30
CA TYR A 29 0.47 0.76 -23.00
C TYR A 29 0.71 -0.71 -23.38
N THR A 30 1.85 -0.99 -23.98
CA THR A 30 2.31 -2.35 -24.25
C THR A 30 2.81 -3.02 -22.96
N PRO A 31 3.00 -4.35 -22.95
CA PRO A 31 3.66 -5.01 -21.83
C PRO A 31 5.06 -4.45 -21.51
N ASN A 32 5.84 -4.07 -22.53
CA ASN A 32 7.17 -3.52 -22.33
C ASN A 32 7.11 -2.12 -21.69
N ASP A 33 6.17 -1.27 -22.10
CA ASP A 33 5.97 0.04 -21.46
C ASP A 33 5.66 -0.14 -19.97
N VAL A 34 4.78 -1.09 -19.63
CA VAL A 34 4.42 -1.38 -18.23
C VAL A 34 5.62 -1.90 -17.45
N LYS A 35 6.41 -2.80 -18.05
CA LYS A 35 7.65 -3.31 -17.45
C LYS A 35 8.61 -2.17 -17.14
N GLU A 36 8.93 -1.33 -18.12
CA GLU A 36 9.86 -0.21 -17.95
C GLU A 36 9.38 0.77 -16.87
N MET A 37 8.10 1.18 -16.91
CA MET A 37 7.53 2.09 -15.90
C MET A 37 7.66 1.53 -14.48
N VAL A 38 7.35 0.26 -14.27
CA VAL A 38 7.42 -0.36 -12.94
C VAL A 38 8.88 -0.58 -12.52
N GLU A 39 9.74 -1.09 -13.39
CA GLU A 39 11.14 -1.36 -13.04
C GLU A 39 11.93 -0.08 -12.75
N GLU A 40 11.67 0.99 -13.49
CA GLU A 40 12.27 2.31 -13.24
C GLU A 40 11.76 2.89 -11.91
N ARG A 41 10.44 2.94 -11.73
CA ARG A 41 9.81 3.54 -10.54
C ARG A 41 10.26 2.84 -9.26
N PHE A 42 10.32 1.50 -9.26
CA PHE A 42 10.65 0.69 -8.09
C PHE A 42 12.09 0.16 -8.11
N SER A 43 13.01 0.82 -8.80
CA SER A 43 14.40 0.39 -8.94
C SER A 43 15.10 0.08 -7.61
N ALA A 44 14.78 0.79 -6.51
CA ALA A 44 15.29 0.52 -5.17
C ALA A 44 14.94 -0.89 -4.62
N TYR A 45 13.91 -1.53 -5.17
CA TYR A 45 13.41 -2.86 -4.81
C TYR A 45 13.85 -3.95 -5.81
N ASN A 46 14.72 -3.61 -6.77
CA ASN A 46 15.27 -4.50 -7.77
C ASN A 46 14.23 -5.43 -8.48
N PRO A 47 13.09 -4.93 -8.96
CA PRO A 47 12.12 -5.73 -9.69
C PRO A 47 12.71 -6.38 -10.94
N ARG A 48 12.24 -7.59 -11.28
CA ARG A 48 12.51 -8.24 -12.56
C ARG A 48 11.23 -8.84 -13.13
N LEU A 49 10.51 -8.07 -13.93
CA LEU A 49 9.21 -8.42 -14.45
C LEU A 49 9.30 -9.29 -15.71
N VAL A 50 8.59 -10.41 -15.69
CA VAL A 50 8.39 -11.32 -16.83
C VAL A 50 6.90 -11.45 -17.10
N LEU A 51 6.49 -11.15 -18.34
CA LEU A 51 5.11 -11.27 -18.78
C LEU A 51 4.66 -12.74 -18.73
N GLN A 52 3.59 -13.01 -17.97
CA GLN A 52 2.98 -14.34 -17.85
C GLN A 52 1.80 -14.50 -18.80
N SER A 53 0.97 -13.45 -18.92
CA SER A 53 -0.18 -13.47 -19.84
C SER A 53 -0.56 -12.07 -20.31
N SER A 54 -1.13 -12.02 -21.51
CA SER A 54 -1.73 -10.82 -22.10
C SER A 54 -3.14 -11.14 -22.57
N ARG A 55 -4.11 -10.30 -22.18
CA ARG A 55 -5.52 -10.45 -22.53
C ARG A 55 -6.06 -9.15 -23.07
N VAL A 56 -6.69 -9.21 -24.23
CA VAL A 56 -7.49 -8.10 -24.76
C VAL A 56 -8.89 -8.19 -24.14
N VAL A 57 -9.31 -7.14 -23.43
CA VAL A 57 -10.61 -7.06 -22.76
C VAL A 57 -11.62 -6.32 -23.63
N SER A 58 -11.23 -5.21 -24.26
CA SER A 58 -12.06 -4.48 -25.22
C SER A 58 -11.22 -3.92 -26.38
N THR A 59 -11.82 -3.88 -27.57
CA THR A 59 -11.11 -3.45 -28.80
C THR A 59 -11.57 -2.10 -29.34
N LYS A 60 -12.84 -1.69 -29.17
CA LYS A 60 -13.36 -0.32 -29.48
C LYS A 60 -14.71 -0.05 -28.79
N PRO A 61 -15.04 1.23 -28.47
CA PRO A 61 -14.11 2.31 -28.08
C PRO A 61 -13.57 2.07 -26.65
N ASN A 62 -12.49 2.78 -26.28
CA ASN A 62 -11.73 2.59 -25.03
C ASN A 62 -11.02 1.23 -24.95
N LYS A 63 -10.04 0.99 -25.84
CA LYS A 63 -9.21 -0.22 -25.82
C LYS A 63 -8.70 -0.48 -24.42
N HIS A 64 -8.88 -1.72 -23.96
CA HIS A 64 -8.51 -2.16 -22.62
C HIS A 64 -7.84 -3.52 -22.74
N ASN A 65 -6.61 -3.61 -22.24
CA ASN A 65 -5.89 -4.87 -22.08
C ASN A 65 -5.56 -5.13 -20.62
N GLU A 66 -5.34 -6.39 -20.29
CA GLU A 66 -4.83 -6.84 -19.00
C GLU A 66 -3.53 -7.60 -19.20
N TYR A 67 -2.55 -7.30 -18.37
CA TYR A 67 -1.27 -7.99 -18.34
C TYR A 67 -1.01 -8.52 -16.94
N THR A 68 -0.50 -9.74 -16.87
CA THR A 68 -0.05 -10.38 -15.64
C THR A 68 1.45 -10.56 -15.71
N PHE A 69 2.17 -10.09 -14.70
CA PHE A 69 3.62 -10.18 -14.59
C PHE A 69 4.00 -10.99 -13.35
N LEU A 70 5.05 -11.80 -13.49
CA LEU A 70 5.81 -12.35 -12.38
C LEU A 70 7.00 -11.42 -12.14
N ASP A 71 7.21 -10.98 -10.91
CA ASP A 71 8.50 -10.46 -10.49
C ASP A 71 9.41 -11.64 -10.09
N GLU A 72 10.38 -11.98 -10.92
CA GLU A 72 11.30 -13.11 -10.67
C GLU A 72 12.21 -12.88 -9.47
N ASN A 73 12.55 -11.62 -9.16
CA ASN A 73 13.45 -11.31 -8.05
C ASN A 73 12.71 -11.34 -6.71
N ASN A 74 11.47 -10.83 -6.68
CA ASN A 74 10.67 -10.72 -5.46
C ASN A 74 9.63 -11.85 -5.30
N GLY A 75 9.45 -12.71 -6.30
CA GLY A 75 8.68 -13.96 -6.16
C GLY A 75 7.17 -13.79 -6.04
N PHE A 76 6.57 -12.72 -6.58
CA PHE A 76 5.12 -12.52 -6.58
C PHE A 76 4.57 -12.16 -7.97
N VAL A 77 3.27 -12.38 -8.13
CA VAL A 77 2.54 -12.10 -9.37
C VAL A 77 1.57 -10.95 -9.16
N PHE A 78 1.53 -10.01 -10.09
CA PHE A 78 0.51 -8.96 -10.10
C PHE A 78 -0.13 -8.83 -11.48
N THR A 79 -1.39 -8.38 -11.48
CA THR A 79 -2.14 -8.11 -12.71
C THR A 79 -2.50 -6.63 -12.76
N THR A 80 -2.33 -6.02 -13.93
CA THR A 80 -2.70 -4.63 -14.17
C THR A 80 -3.50 -4.47 -15.44
N SER A 81 -4.38 -3.47 -15.43
CA SER A 81 -5.18 -3.06 -16.57
C SER A 81 -4.57 -1.82 -17.21
N VAL A 82 -4.53 -1.81 -18.54
CA VAL A 82 -4.10 -0.68 -19.34
C VAL A 82 -5.22 -0.29 -20.28
N TYR A 83 -5.49 1.01 -20.42
CA TYR A 83 -6.57 1.48 -21.28
C TYR A 83 -6.26 2.83 -21.91
N VAL A 84 -7.00 3.15 -22.97
CA VAL A 84 -7.06 4.50 -23.55
C VAL A 84 -8.39 5.13 -23.16
N LYS A 85 -8.34 6.32 -22.56
CA LYS A 85 -9.52 7.12 -22.22
C LYS A 85 -9.50 8.47 -22.94
N THR A 86 -10.65 9.11 -23.04
CA THR A 86 -10.71 10.54 -23.37
C THR A 86 -9.95 11.35 -22.30
N PRO A 87 -9.01 12.23 -22.68
CA PRO A 87 -8.31 13.11 -21.74
C PRO A 87 -9.30 13.99 -20.96
N GLU A 88 -8.98 14.28 -19.69
CA GLU A 88 -9.80 15.17 -18.85
C GLU A 88 -9.69 16.64 -19.28
N LEU A 89 -8.55 17.03 -19.86
CA LEU A 89 -8.36 18.33 -20.48
C LEU A 89 -8.83 18.29 -21.94
N PRO A 90 -9.22 19.44 -22.54
CA PRO A 90 -9.68 19.52 -23.93
C PRO A 90 -8.51 19.40 -24.93
N ILE A 91 -7.73 18.32 -24.79
CA ILE A 91 -6.62 17.96 -25.66
C ILE A 91 -7.17 16.94 -26.66
N PRO A 92 -7.07 17.19 -27.97
CA PRO A 92 -7.45 16.20 -28.97
C PRO A 92 -6.66 14.89 -28.81
N GLY A 93 -7.35 13.75 -28.91
CA GLY A 93 -6.73 12.42 -28.87
C GLY A 93 -7.17 11.58 -27.66
N GLY A 94 -6.45 10.49 -27.44
CA GLY A 94 -6.62 9.58 -26.31
C GLY A 94 -5.49 9.74 -25.28
N GLN A 95 -5.78 9.39 -24.03
CA GLN A 95 -4.81 9.30 -22.94
C GLN A 95 -4.61 7.85 -22.55
N ARG A 96 -3.36 7.36 -22.59
CA ARG A 96 -2.99 6.06 -22.04
C ARG A 96 -3.00 6.13 -20.51
N VAL A 97 -3.63 5.15 -19.89
CA VAL A 97 -3.75 5.05 -18.43
C VAL A 97 -3.47 3.62 -17.99
N THR A 98 -2.83 3.51 -16.84
CA THR A 98 -2.55 2.25 -16.17
C THR A 98 -2.58 2.46 -14.67
N LYS A 99 -2.84 1.38 -13.93
CA LYS A 99 -2.64 1.32 -12.46
C LYS A 99 -1.46 0.44 -12.08
N ALA A 100 -0.52 0.19 -13.01
CA ALA A 100 0.57 -0.75 -12.81
C ALA A 100 1.42 -0.45 -11.57
N GLU A 101 1.85 0.80 -11.38
CA GLU A 101 2.64 1.20 -10.20
C GLU A 101 1.89 0.94 -8.88
N TYR A 102 0.62 1.35 -8.81
CA TYR A 102 -0.23 1.09 -7.65
C TYR A 102 -0.39 -0.42 -7.40
N ARG A 103 -0.69 -1.20 -8.44
CA ARG A 103 -0.91 -2.65 -8.33
C ARG A 103 0.36 -3.40 -7.93
N TYR A 104 1.50 -3.00 -8.48
CA TYR A 104 2.79 -3.55 -8.10
C TYR A 104 3.07 -3.25 -6.62
N ALA A 105 2.96 -1.98 -6.19
CA ALA A 105 3.22 -1.60 -4.81
C ALA A 105 2.29 -2.26 -3.79
N ASP A 106 0.98 -2.33 -4.08
CA ASP A 106 0.00 -3.00 -3.22
C ASP A 106 0.28 -4.51 -3.10
N THR A 107 0.62 -5.16 -4.22
CA THR A 107 0.98 -6.59 -4.22
C THR A 107 2.28 -6.83 -3.47
N TYR A 108 3.29 -5.97 -3.66
CA TYR A 108 4.57 -6.05 -2.96
C TYR A 108 4.37 -5.89 -1.44
N LEU A 109 3.59 -4.91 -0.98
CA LEU A 109 3.26 -4.76 0.44
C LEU A 109 2.52 -5.99 1.00
N ASN A 110 1.63 -6.59 0.23
CA ASN A 110 0.94 -7.82 0.64
C ASN A 110 1.88 -9.03 0.65
N HIS A 111 2.87 -9.09 -0.25
CA HIS A 111 3.92 -10.10 -0.26
C HIS A 111 4.76 -10.03 1.02
N LEU A 112 5.07 -8.82 1.50
CA LEU A 112 5.78 -8.59 2.76
C LEU A 112 5.03 -9.05 4.03
N ASN A 113 3.78 -9.53 3.91
CA ASN A 113 3.00 -9.96 5.07
C ASN A 113 3.67 -11.11 5.84
N SER A 114 4.43 -11.96 5.16
CA SER A 114 5.16 -13.05 5.81
C SER A 114 6.30 -12.54 6.71
N GLU A 115 7.01 -11.51 6.26
CA GLU A 115 8.06 -10.80 6.98
C GLU A 115 7.47 -10.04 8.15
N VAL A 116 6.32 -9.38 7.97
CA VAL A 116 5.62 -8.73 9.07
C VAL A 116 5.13 -9.76 10.09
N ALA A 117 4.70 -10.94 9.67
CA ALA A 117 4.33 -12.02 10.59
C ALA A 117 5.52 -12.49 11.42
N LEU A 118 6.70 -12.63 10.80
CA LEU A 118 7.94 -12.93 11.51
C LEU A 118 8.30 -11.83 12.52
N LEU A 119 8.18 -10.55 12.13
CA LEU A 119 8.36 -9.43 13.05
C LEU A 119 7.38 -9.49 14.23
N ALA A 120 6.11 -9.83 13.98
CA ALA A 120 5.10 -9.95 15.03
C ALA A 120 5.49 -10.98 16.11
N THR A 121 6.16 -12.07 15.73
CA THR A 121 6.60 -13.11 16.70
C THR A 121 7.59 -12.56 17.74
N LYS A 122 8.48 -11.62 17.36
CA LYS A 122 9.41 -10.93 18.27
C LYS A 122 8.68 -10.21 19.40
N TYR A 123 7.47 -9.72 19.11
CA TYR A 123 6.61 -8.99 20.03
C TYR A 123 5.50 -9.86 20.65
N ARG A 124 5.44 -11.16 20.29
CA ARG A 124 4.37 -12.10 20.66
C ARG A 124 2.99 -11.63 20.22
N PHE A 125 2.91 -10.96 19.07
CA PHE A 125 1.66 -10.55 18.44
C PHE A 125 1.30 -11.51 17.30
N HIS A 126 0.05 -11.48 16.87
CA HIS A 126 -0.41 -12.16 15.66
C HIS A 126 -0.75 -11.13 14.59
N ILE A 127 -0.31 -11.32 13.35
CA ILE A 127 -0.79 -10.51 12.23
C ILE A 127 -1.83 -11.29 11.43
N ALA A 128 -2.92 -10.62 11.03
CA ALA A 128 -3.84 -11.22 10.09
C ALA A 128 -3.16 -11.50 8.74
N ASN A 129 -3.28 -12.74 8.28
CA ASN A 129 -2.94 -13.07 6.90
C ASN A 129 -3.99 -12.50 5.92
N ASP A 130 -3.76 -12.67 4.62
CA ASP A 130 -4.65 -12.10 3.61
C ASP A 130 -6.10 -12.62 3.67
N GLU A 131 -6.29 -13.91 3.93
CA GLU A 131 -7.61 -14.53 4.07
C GLU A 131 -8.35 -13.99 5.32
N GLU A 132 -7.64 -13.91 6.44
CA GLU A 132 -8.16 -13.38 7.70
C GLU A 132 -8.56 -11.91 7.55
N ARG A 133 -7.72 -11.07 6.94
CA ARG A 133 -8.06 -9.66 6.68
C ARG A 133 -9.32 -9.53 5.83
N LYS A 134 -9.40 -10.29 4.72
CA LYS A 134 -10.56 -10.26 3.83
C LYS A 134 -11.84 -10.67 4.55
N ALA A 135 -11.78 -11.70 5.40
CA ALA A 135 -12.90 -12.13 6.21
C ALA A 135 -13.34 -11.05 7.21
N LEU A 136 -12.39 -10.46 7.93
CA LEU A 136 -12.66 -9.41 8.94
C LEU A 136 -13.23 -8.13 8.33
N ILE A 137 -12.72 -7.69 7.18
CA ILE A 137 -13.26 -6.54 6.43
C ILE A 137 -14.68 -6.86 5.93
N SER A 138 -14.89 -8.08 5.41
CA SER A 138 -16.20 -8.51 4.89
C SER A 138 -17.27 -8.63 5.97
N ALA A 139 -16.87 -8.84 7.23
CA ALA A 139 -17.78 -8.89 8.37
C ALA A 139 -18.44 -7.53 8.66
N LYS A 140 -17.88 -6.41 8.17
CA LYS A 140 -18.42 -5.04 8.33
C LYS A 140 -18.79 -4.70 9.78
N LEU A 141 -18.00 -5.21 10.72
CA LEU A 141 -18.17 -4.93 12.13
C LEU A 141 -17.88 -3.47 12.40
N MET A 142 -18.65 -2.86 13.30
CA MET A 142 -18.53 -1.45 13.65
C MET A 142 -18.04 -1.32 15.08
N ARG A 143 -17.21 -0.31 15.33
CA ARG A 143 -16.77 0.11 16.66
C ARG A 143 -17.30 1.51 16.99
N PRO A 144 -17.46 1.86 18.26
CA PRO A 144 -17.65 3.25 18.67
C PRO A 144 -16.45 4.11 18.24
N ASP A 145 -16.73 5.34 17.78
CA ASP A 145 -15.72 6.34 17.47
C ASP A 145 -16.24 7.74 17.86
N GLY A 146 -15.89 8.17 19.07
CA GLY A 146 -16.49 9.35 19.69
C GLY A 146 -18.03 9.25 19.75
N ASN A 147 -18.72 10.17 19.09
CA ASN A 147 -20.19 10.20 19.00
C ASN A 147 -20.75 9.46 17.76
N SER A 148 -19.90 8.73 17.04
CA SER A 148 -20.26 8.01 15.81
C SER A 148 -19.79 6.55 15.87
N THR A 149 -19.83 5.88 14.72
CA THR A 149 -19.26 4.56 14.53
C THR A 149 -18.31 4.56 13.34
N ALA A 150 -17.28 3.72 13.43
CA ALA A 150 -16.34 3.45 12.35
C ALA A 150 -16.23 1.94 12.12
N PRO A 151 -15.81 1.47 10.95
CA PRO A 151 -15.48 0.06 10.77
C PRO A 151 -14.41 -0.38 11.78
N LEU A 152 -14.61 -1.52 12.42
CA LEU A 152 -13.61 -2.14 13.28
C LEU A 152 -12.39 -2.56 12.45
N PHE A 153 -12.63 -3.08 11.25
CA PHE A 153 -11.64 -3.49 10.26
C PHE A 153 -11.95 -2.80 8.93
N ASP A 154 -10.97 -2.09 8.36
CA ASP A 154 -11.14 -1.33 7.11
C ASP A 154 -10.06 -1.63 6.07
N GLU A 155 -8.81 -1.25 6.33
CA GLU A 155 -7.70 -1.36 5.38
C GLU A 155 -6.37 -1.62 6.10
N GLY A 156 -5.40 -2.12 5.33
CA GLY A 156 -4.04 -2.30 5.78
C GLY A 156 -3.81 -3.56 6.61
N ASP A 157 -2.93 -3.47 7.61
CA ASP A 157 -2.49 -4.60 8.42
C ASP A 157 -3.22 -4.62 9.77
N PHE A 158 -3.65 -5.80 10.19
CA PHE A 158 -4.33 -6.00 11.48
C PHE A 158 -3.44 -6.83 12.40
N VAL A 159 -3.02 -6.22 13.50
CA VAL A 159 -2.12 -6.81 14.49
C VAL A 159 -2.89 -7.04 15.78
N PHE A 160 -2.88 -8.28 16.26
CA PHE A 160 -3.60 -8.74 17.45
C PHE A 160 -2.63 -8.96 18.61
N LEU A 161 -2.90 -8.26 19.69
CA LEU A 161 -2.25 -8.35 20.99
C LEU A 161 -3.00 -9.34 21.88
N ASN A 162 -2.32 -9.83 22.91
CA ASN A 162 -2.86 -10.69 23.97
C ASN A 162 -2.53 -10.11 25.36
N GLN A 163 -2.93 -10.79 26.44
CA GLN A 163 -2.73 -10.28 27.81
C GLN A 163 -1.27 -10.08 28.24
N THR A 164 -0.31 -10.67 27.52
CA THR A 164 1.14 -10.51 27.80
C THR A 164 1.78 -9.40 26.97
N SER A 165 1.02 -8.80 26.05
CA SER A 165 1.45 -7.68 25.23
C SER A 165 1.52 -6.38 26.03
N ASN A 166 2.27 -5.41 25.51
CA ASN A 166 2.41 -4.08 26.09
C ASN A 166 2.60 -3.02 25.00
N GLY A 167 2.44 -1.76 25.37
CA GLY A 167 2.57 -0.62 24.49
C GLY A 167 3.98 -0.46 23.91
N ALA A 168 5.02 -0.86 24.65
CA ALA A 168 6.40 -0.84 24.12
C ALA A 168 6.56 -1.79 22.92
N GLY A 169 5.89 -2.94 22.95
CA GLY A 169 5.81 -3.86 21.82
C GLY A 169 5.07 -3.28 20.62
N VAL A 170 4.00 -2.49 20.84
CA VAL A 170 3.28 -1.79 19.77
C VAL A 170 4.18 -0.78 19.06
N VAL A 171 4.85 0.09 19.81
CA VAL A 171 5.78 1.07 19.25
C VAL A 171 6.95 0.38 18.55
N GLY A 172 7.51 -0.67 19.17
CA GLY A 172 8.59 -1.46 18.59
C GLY A 172 8.20 -2.11 17.27
N MET A 173 7.06 -2.80 17.22
CA MET A 173 6.56 -3.44 16.00
C MET A 173 6.24 -2.41 14.92
N LEU A 174 5.61 -1.29 15.26
CA LEU A 174 5.32 -0.24 14.31
C LEU A 174 6.60 0.33 13.68
N ARG A 175 7.67 0.49 14.48
CA ARG A 175 8.98 0.94 14.00
C ARG A 175 9.62 -0.09 13.05
N ASP A 176 9.57 -1.37 13.40
CA ASP A 176 10.09 -2.44 12.53
C ASP A 176 9.31 -2.49 11.18
N ILE A 177 7.98 -2.35 11.22
CA ILE A 177 7.15 -2.25 9.99
C ILE A 177 7.48 -0.98 9.20
N TYR A 178 7.66 0.16 9.85
CA TYR A 178 8.04 1.41 9.20
C TYR A 178 9.35 1.25 8.42
N SER A 179 10.37 0.62 9.02
CA SER A 179 11.63 0.33 8.34
C SER A 179 11.48 -0.68 7.22
N LEU A 180 10.61 -1.69 7.37
CA LEU A 180 10.34 -2.68 6.33
C LEU A 180 9.65 -2.05 5.10
N TYR A 181 8.69 -1.16 5.32
CA TYR A 181 7.93 -0.49 4.26
C TYR A 181 8.65 0.71 3.64
N LYS A 182 9.67 1.24 4.32
CA LYS A 182 10.52 2.35 3.86
C LYS A 182 12.01 2.00 4.00
N PRO A 183 12.51 0.97 3.28
CA PRO A 183 13.90 0.58 3.38
C PRO A 183 14.81 1.75 2.99
N ASN A 184 15.77 2.09 3.87
CA ASN A 184 16.64 3.27 3.72
C ASN A 184 15.89 4.61 3.52
N GLY A 185 14.65 4.70 4.00
CA GLY A 185 13.80 5.89 3.84
C GLY A 185 13.15 6.02 2.47
N ASP A 186 13.26 5.02 1.58
CA ASP A 186 12.57 5.04 0.29
C ASP A 186 11.05 5.15 0.49
N GLU A 187 10.44 6.14 -0.14
CA GLU A 187 9.02 6.42 -0.01
C GLU A 187 8.16 5.81 -1.12
N THR A 188 8.78 5.19 -2.12
CA THR A 188 8.14 4.86 -3.40
C THR A 188 7.04 3.82 -3.23
N LEU A 189 7.28 2.81 -2.40
CA LEU A 189 6.31 1.74 -2.14
C LEU A 189 5.03 2.30 -1.51
N VAL A 190 5.16 2.94 -0.34
CA VAL A 190 4.02 3.46 0.42
C VAL A 190 3.36 4.66 -0.25
N SER A 191 4.10 5.51 -0.97
CA SER A 191 3.51 6.65 -1.70
C SER A 191 2.64 6.19 -2.88
N SER A 192 3.05 5.11 -3.56
CA SER A 192 2.29 4.53 -4.67
C SER A 192 0.93 3.96 -4.26
N VAL A 193 0.74 3.67 -2.98
CA VAL A 193 -0.54 3.20 -2.41
C VAL A 193 -1.23 4.20 -1.47
N TYR A 194 -0.81 5.47 -1.47
CA TYR A 194 -1.35 6.52 -0.60
C TYR A 194 -1.20 6.24 0.91
N GLY A 195 -0.19 5.45 1.26
CA GLY A 195 0.15 5.01 2.61
C GLY A 195 -0.48 3.67 2.99
N ARG A 196 0.15 2.98 3.94
CA ARG A 196 -0.32 1.71 4.50
C ARG A 196 -0.75 1.89 5.95
N LYS A 197 -1.99 1.50 6.27
CA LYS A 197 -2.51 1.53 7.62
C LYS A 197 -2.04 0.30 8.41
N VAL A 198 -1.67 0.48 9.66
CA VAL A 198 -1.33 -0.60 10.60
C VAL A 198 -2.20 -0.39 11.84
N SER A 199 -3.09 -1.35 12.10
CA SER A 199 -4.08 -1.27 13.18
C SER A 199 -3.79 -2.33 14.23
N PHE A 200 -3.74 -1.90 15.49
CA PHE A 200 -3.50 -2.75 16.64
C PHE A 200 -4.81 -2.98 17.40
N TYR A 201 -5.05 -4.25 17.73
CA TYR A 201 -6.24 -4.72 18.41
C TYR A 201 -5.85 -5.59 19.59
N TYR A 202 -6.62 -5.56 20.67
CA TYR A 202 -6.48 -6.49 21.79
C TYR A 202 -7.49 -7.63 21.64
N LEU A 203 -7.02 -8.87 21.66
CA LEU A 203 -7.89 -10.04 21.71
C LEU A 203 -7.95 -10.56 23.17
N PRO A 204 -9.13 -10.55 23.81
CA PRO A 204 -9.27 -10.99 25.21
C PRO A 204 -8.77 -12.43 25.45
N ASN A 205 -8.35 -12.70 26.68
CA ASN A 205 -7.78 -14.00 27.03
C ASN A 205 -8.78 -15.15 26.78
N GLY A 206 -8.31 -16.20 26.12
CA GLY A 206 -9.13 -17.35 25.74
C GLY A 206 -10.05 -17.10 24.54
N GLU A 207 -10.10 -15.89 24.01
CA GLU A 207 -10.83 -15.60 22.77
C GLU A 207 -9.96 -15.91 21.56
N THR A 208 -10.53 -16.65 20.61
CA THR A 208 -9.89 -17.00 19.34
C THR A 208 -10.58 -16.33 18.15
N ASP A 209 -11.82 -15.88 18.34
CA ASP A 209 -12.58 -15.13 17.37
C ASP A 209 -12.07 -13.69 17.29
N LYS A 210 -11.23 -13.44 16.29
CA LYS A 210 -10.66 -12.13 15.98
C LYS A 210 -11.72 -11.05 15.75
N SER A 211 -12.95 -11.43 15.39
CA SER A 211 -14.05 -10.49 15.21
C SER A 211 -14.47 -9.79 16.51
N LYS A 212 -14.09 -10.35 17.68
CA LYS A 212 -14.36 -9.78 19.00
C LYS A 212 -13.18 -8.98 19.56
N ALA A 213 -12.16 -8.72 18.75
CA ALA A 213 -11.03 -7.92 19.18
C ALA A 213 -11.45 -6.48 19.48
N LEU A 214 -10.82 -5.89 20.49
CA LEU A 214 -11.01 -4.50 20.89
C LEU A 214 -10.02 -3.64 20.12
N TYR A 215 -10.50 -2.58 19.48
CA TYR A 215 -9.62 -1.61 18.83
C TYR A 215 -8.78 -0.85 19.85
N LEU A 216 -7.48 -0.72 19.60
CA LEU A 216 -6.58 0.09 20.41
C LEU A 216 -6.19 1.37 19.69
N ILE A 217 -5.50 1.23 18.56
CA ILE A 217 -4.91 2.36 17.83
C ILE A 217 -4.55 1.94 16.39
N SER A 218 -4.58 2.89 15.46
CA SER A 218 -4.11 2.71 14.09
C SER A 218 -3.12 3.79 13.73
N PHE A 219 -2.16 3.46 12.88
CA PHE A 219 -1.19 4.40 12.31
C PHE A 219 -1.22 4.27 10.79
N LYS A 220 -0.91 5.36 10.09
CA LYS A 220 -0.74 5.36 8.65
C LYS A 220 0.69 5.73 8.31
N ILE A 221 1.42 4.78 7.70
CA ILE A 221 2.78 5.00 7.20
C ILE A 221 2.64 5.58 5.80
N ARG A 222 3.01 6.86 5.61
CA ARG A 222 2.99 7.53 4.31
C ARG A 222 4.40 7.77 3.78
N GLY A 223 4.49 8.03 2.47
CA GLY A 223 5.77 8.24 1.79
C GLY A 223 6.57 9.43 2.33
N ARG A 224 6.04 10.63 2.18
CA ARG A 224 6.73 11.89 2.53
C ARG A 224 6.83 12.18 4.02
N GLU A 225 6.18 11.35 4.84
CA GLU A 225 6.05 11.54 6.28
C GLU A 225 7.20 10.87 7.02
N ASP A 226 7.74 11.57 8.01
CA ASP A 226 8.77 11.02 8.89
C ASP A 226 8.17 10.10 9.96
N TRP A 227 9.01 9.63 10.88
CA TRP A 227 8.56 8.78 11.98
C TRP A 227 7.57 9.51 12.90
N ARG A 228 7.81 10.80 13.18
CA ARG A 228 6.96 11.59 14.05
C ARG A 228 5.58 11.80 13.42
N ASP A 229 5.52 12.07 12.12
CA ASP A 229 4.27 12.16 11.36
C ASP A 229 3.49 10.85 11.39
N THR A 230 4.19 9.72 11.26
CA THR A 230 3.57 8.39 11.39
C THR A 230 2.93 8.20 12.76
N LEU A 231 3.61 8.60 13.85
CA LEU A 231 3.02 8.53 15.19
C LEU A 231 1.80 9.45 15.33
N MET A 232 1.89 10.70 14.86
CA MET A 232 0.80 11.68 14.90
C MET A 232 -0.42 11.24 14.08
N SER A 233 -0.24 10.41 13.05
CA SER A 233 -1.37 9.85 12.30
C SER A 233 -2.32 9.01 13.17
N GLY A 234 -1.82 8.43 14.27
CA GLY A 234 -2.62 7.63 15.20
C GLY A 234 -3.13 8.37 16.41
N VAL A 235 -2.38 9.36 16.91
CA VAL A 235 -2.73 10.09 18.16
C VAL A 235 -3.18 11.54 17.93
N GLY A 236 -3.25 11.98 16.68
CA GLY A 236 -3.51 13.37 16.31
C GLY A 236 -2.28 14.27 16.47
N TYR A 237 -2.44 15.54 16.10
CA TYR A 237 -1.38 16.53 16.23
C TYR A 237 -0.99 16.73 17.70
N GLN A 238 0.32 16.72 17.97
CA GLN A 238 0.87 17.03 19.28
C GLN A 238 2.09 17.92 19.13
N ASP A 239 2.20 18.95 19.97
CA ASP A 239 3.40 19.78 20.06
C ASP A 239 4.45 19.12 20.98
N LYS A 240 4.90 17.93 20.58
CA LYS A 240 5.81 17.07 21.35
C LYS A 240 6.85 16.42 20.44
N SER A 241 7.97 15.98 21.02
CA SER A 241 9.00 15.20 20.31
C SER A 241 8.51 13.78 20.02
N SER A 242 9.15 13.08 19.09
CA SER A 242 8.79 11.70 18.74
C SER A 242 8.89 10.75 19.95
N GLU A 243 9.89 10.92 20.79
CA GLU A 243 10.15 10.11 21.99
C GLU A 243 9.10 10.33 23.08
N GLN A 244 8.53 11.54 23.16
CA GLN A 244 7.43 11.81 24.08
C GLN A 244 6.12 11.22 23.54
N ILE A 245 5.87 11.33 22.23
CA ILE A 245 4.68 10.72 21.62
C ILE A 245 4.71 9.19 21.78
N GLU A 246 5.87 8.55 21.60
CA GLU A 246 6.04 7.11 21.87
C GLU A 246 5.69 6.74 23.30
N ARG A 247 6.20 7.48 24.30
CA ARG A 247 5.89 7.24 25.71
C ARG A 247 4.39 7.39 26.01
N ASP A 248 3.74 8.36 25.38
CA ASP A 248 2.31 8.59 25.54
C ASP A 248 1.50 7.43 24.93
N ILE A 249 1.89 6.96 23.74
CA ILE A 249 1.29 5.77 23.10
C ILE A 249 1.45 4.54 23.99
N ILE A 250 2.65 4.29 24.52
CA ILE A 250 2.92 3.16 25.41
C ILE A 250 1.97 3.19 26.60
N THR A 251 1.88 4.35 27.25
CA THR A 251 1.03 4.56 28.43
C THR A 251 -0.44 4.32 28.14
N VAL A 252 -0.94 4.83 27.00
CA VAL A 252 -2.34 4.65 26.59
C VAL A 252 -2.61 3.18 26.30
N VAL A 253 -1.80 2.53 25.47
CA VAL A 253 -1.99 1.12 25.12
C VAL A 253 -1.97 0.21 26.35
N ASP A 254 -1.00 0.39 27.25
CA ASP A 254 -0.91 -0.39 28.49
C ASP A 254 -2.18 -0.21 29.35
N ARG A 255 -2.68 1.04 29.45
CA ARG A 255 -3.92 1.32 30.17
C ARG A 255 -5.12 0.63 29.55
N GLU A 256 -5.28 0.68 28.21
CA GLU A 256 -6.40 0.05 27.52
C GLU A 256 -6.37 -1.48 27.68
N ILE A 257 -5.20 -2.11 27.56
CA ILE A 257 -5.03 -3.56 27.80
C ILE A 257 -5.42 -3.90 29.26
N GLN A 258 -4.95 -3.13 30.24
CA GLN A 258 -5.29 -3.35 31.65
C GLN A 258 -6.78 -3.19 31.94
N GLN A 259 -7.45 -2.25 31.28
CA GLN A 259 -8.91 -2.08 31.40
C GLN A 259 -9.66 -3.28 30.81
N ALA A 260 -9.25 -3.72 29.62
CA ALA A 260 -9.84 -4.88 28.96
C ALA A 260 -9.66 -6.18 29.77
N VAL A 261 -8.48 -6.40 30.36
CA VAL A 261 -8.21 -7.56 31.24
C VAL A 261 -9.09 -7.55 32.49
N ARG A 262 -9.41 -6.36 33.04
CA ARG A 262 -10.20 -6.21 34.26
C ARG A 262 -11.71 -6.35 34.04
N GLY A 263 -12.17 -6.54 32.80
CA GLY A 263 -13.57 -6.83 32.48
C GLY A 263 -14.53 -5.68 32.78
N LYS A 264 -14.15 -4.45 32.41
CA LYS A 264 -15.06 -3.31 32.42
C LYS A 264 -15.60 -3.02 31.02
#